data_AF-A0A520GRK9-F1
#
_entry.id   AF-A0A520GRK9-F1
#
_cell.length_a   1.000
_cell.length_b   1.000
_cell.length_c   1.000
_cell.angle_alpha   90.00
_cell.angle_beta   90.00
_cell.angle_gamma   90.00
#
_symmetry.space_group_name_H-M   'P 1'
#
loop_
_entity.id
_entity.type
_entity.pdbx_description
1 polymer ?
#
loop_
_entity_poly.entity_id
_entity_poly.type
_entity_poly.pdbx_seq_one_letter_code
_entity_poly.pdbx_strand_id
1 'polypeptide(L)'
;MIFDTNLLIACVRRKELPPVKAVISIVSVGELAAFSVKSDWGIQKVEFMHDMILRYPTVDVTNALVSFYAEIDAFSQGKLKTLPLSSSARNMGKNDIWIAATALYLDMELHTADNDFDHLTALGLRL
;
A
#
# COMPACT_ATOMS: atom_id res chain seq x y z
N MET A 1 -1.74 1.98 -11.20
CA MET A 1 -2.28 1.17 -10.10
C MET A 1 -1.22 1.12 -9.01
N ILE A 2 -1.53 1.54 -7.79
CA ILE A 2 -0.69 1.32 -6.61
C ILE A 2 -0.92 -0.11 -6.12
N PHE A 3 0.13 -0.81 -5.74
CA PHE A 3 0.04 -2.18 -5.25
C PHE A 3 0.31 -2.23 -3.75
N ASP A 4 -0.59 -2.87 -3.03
CA ASP A 4 -0.37 -3.31 -1.66
C ASP A 4 0.79 -4.32 -1.59
N THR A 5 1.51 -4.27 -0.47
CA THR A 5 2.65 -5.14 -0.14
C THR A 5 2.29 -6.61 -0.28
N ASN A 6 1.10 -7.04 0.15
CA ASN A 6 0.70 -8.45 0.08
C ASN A 6 0.64 -8.98 -1.36
N LEU A 7 0.20 -8.16 -2.32
CA LEU A 7 0.24 -8.52 -3.74
C LEU A 7 1.67 -8.58 -4.28
N LEU A 8 2.56 -7.68 -3.85
CA LEU A 8 3.97 -7.71 -4.25
C LEU A 8 4.71 -8.93 -3.69
N ILE A 9 4.42 -9.33 -2.45
CA ILE A 9 4.92 -10.58 -1.87
C ILE A 9 4.46 -11.78 -2.71
N ALA A 10 3.20 -11.79 -3.15
CA ALA A 10 2.68 -12.85 -4.01
C ALA A 10 3.40 -12.91 -5.36
N CYS A 11 3.67 -11.75 -5.98
CA CYS A 11 4.46 -11.65 -7.22
C CYS A 11 5.85 -12.30 -7.05
N VAL A 12 6.58 -11.95 -5.99
CA VAL A 12 7.91 -12.54 -5.72
C VAL A 12 7.83 -14.04 -5.47
N ARG A 13 6.82 -14.51 -4.73
CA ARG A 13 6.63 -15.96 -4.46
C ARG A 13 6.38 -16.75 -5.75
N ARG A 14 5.63 -16.18 -6.69
CA ARG A 14 5.28 -16.81 -7.97
C ARG A 14 6.33 -16.59 -9.06
N LYS A 15 7.32 -15.71 -8.82
CA LYS A 15 8.27 -15.22 -9.84
C LYS A 15 7.54 -14.59 -11.04
N GLU A 16 6.46 -13.86 -10.74
CA GLU A 16 5.64 -13.14 -11.70
C GLU A 16 5.82 -11.64 -11.50
N LEU A 17 5.84 -10.87 -12.58
CA LEU A 17 5.91 -9.42 -12.50
C LEU A 17 4.50 -8.83 -12.29
N PRO A 18 4.37 -7.74 -11.52
CA PRO A 18 3.16 -6.93 -11.52
C PRO A 18 2.75 -6.46 -12.93
N PRO A 19 1.52 -5.97 -13.14
CA PRO A 19 1.13 -5.34 -14.40
C PRO A 19 2.04 -4.16 -14.76
N VAL A 20 2.26 -3.93 -16.05
CA VAL A 20 3.19 -2.89 -16.57
C VAL A 20 2.91 -1.48 -16.05
N LYS A 21 1.64 -1.17 -15.73
CA LYS A 21 1.21 0.15 -15.20
C LYS A 21 1.23 0.22 -13.67
N ALA A 22 1.90 -0.72 -13.00
CA ALA A 22 2.07 -0.71 -11.56
C ALA A 22 3.01 0.42 -11.13
N VAL A 23 2.70 1.00 -9.99
CA VAL A 23 3.53 1.96 -9.27
C VAL A 23 3.64 1.43 -7.84
N ILE A 24 4.84 1.48 -7.28
CA ILE A 24 5.14 0.88 -5.98
C ILE A 24 5.38 2.01 -4.97
N SER A 25 4.76 1.95 -3.80
CA SER A 25 5.10 2.87 -2.71
C SER A 25 6.44 2.47 -2.08
N ILE A 26 7.28 3.44 -1.71
CA ILE A 26 8.51 3.17 -0.95
C ILE A 26 8.23 2.43 0.36
N VAL A 27 7.03 2.62 0.92
CA VAL A 27 6.56 1.90 2.11
C VAL A 27 6.44 0.41 1.83
N SER A 28 5.79 0.04 0.71
CA SER A 28 5.69 -1.35 0.28
C SER A 28 7.05 -1.96 -0.05
N VAL A 29 7.99 -1.19 -0.61
CA VAL A 29 9.38 -1.63 -0.81
C VAL A 29 10.03 -1.97 0.54
N GLY A 30 9.87 -1.10 1.54
CA GLY A 30 10.40 -1.31 2.89
C GLY A 30 9.79 -2.53 3.58
N GLU A 31 8.48 -2.72 3.47
CA GLU A 31 7.80 -3.91 4.00
C GLU A 31 8.24 -5.20 3.31
N LEU A 32 8.37 -5.17 1.98
CA LEU A 32 8.82 -6.32 1.20
C LEU A 32 10.25 -6.73 1.58
N ALA A 33 11.16 -5.76 1.73
CA ALA A 33 12.53 -6.00 2.20
C ALA A 33 12.56 -6.51 3.66
N ALA A 34 11.75 -5.94 4.55
CA ALA A 34 11.63 -6.44 5.92
C ALA A 34 11.10 -7.88 5.94
N PHE A 35 10.14 -8.20 5.08
CA PHE A 35 9.58 -9.54 4.95
C PHE A 35 10.59 -10.54 4.40
N SER A 36 11.41 -10.14 3.41
CA SER A 36 12.44 -11.00 2.83
C SER A 36 13.48 -11.44 3.86
N VAL A 37 13.88 -10.52 4.75
CA VAL A 37 14.81 -10.80 5.85
C VAL A 37 14.16 -11.72 6.89
N LYS A 38 12.94 -11.41 7.34
CA LYS A 38 12.22 -12.22 8.35
C LYS A 38 11.91 -13.64 7.87
N SER A 39 11.70 -13.81 6.58
CA SER A 39 11.27 -15.08 5.98
C SER A 39 12.43 -15.90 5.40
N ASP A 40 13.68 -15.49 5.64
CA ASP A 40 14.89 -16.12 5.13
C ASP A 40 14.81 -16.44 3.63
N TRP A 41 14.47 -15.43 2.82
CA TRP A 41 14.40 -15.62 1.38
C TRP A 41 15.78 -15.90 0.80
N GLY A 42 15.93 -17.06 0.17
CA GLY A 42 17.15 -17.40 -0.56
C GLY A 42 17.45 -16.45 -1.72
N ILE A 43 18.72 -16.44 -2.15
CA ILE A 43 19.30 -15.49 -3.11
C ILE A 43 18.42 -15.23 -4.34
N GLN A 44 17.85 -16.28 -4.94
CA GLN A 44 17.03 -16.16 -6.14
C GLN A 44 15.77 -15.31 -5.95
N LYS A 45 15.11 -15.40 -4.78
CA LYS A 45 13.91 -14.59 -4.49
C LYS A 45 14.28 -13.14 -4.22
N VAL A 46 15.40 -12.92 -3.53
CA VAL A 46 15.93 -11.59 -3.23
C VAL A 46 16.35 -10.88 -4.51
N GLU A 47 17.06 -11.55 -5.41
CA GLU A 47 17.43 -11.01 -6.72
C GLU A 47 16.20 -10.67 -7.56
N PHE A 48 15.21 -11.57 -7.63
CA PHE A 48 13.96 -11.29 -8.33
C PHE A 48 13.21 -10.09 -7.74
N MET A 49 13.15 -9.99 -6.41
CA MET A 49 12.54 -8.86 -5.71
C MET A 49 13.22 -7.54 -6.09
N HIS A 50 14.56 -7.50 -6.09
CA HIS A 50 15.30 -6.30 -6.47
C HIS A 50 15.10 -5.93 -7.94
N ASP A 51 15.18 -6.90 -8.85
CA ASP A 51 14.92 -6.68 -10.28
C ASP A 51 13.48 -6.18 -10.52
N MET A 52 12.50 -6.76 -9.81
CA MET A 52 11.11 -6.30 -9.86
C MET A 52 11.01 -4.84 -9.42
N ILE A 53 11.55 -4.47 -8.24
CA ILE A 53 11.48 -3.09 -7.72
C ILE A 53 12.12 -2.09 -8.70
N LEU A 54 13.27 -2.43 -9.29
CA LEU A 54 13.98 -1.55 -10.23
C LEU A 54 13.22 -1.29 -11.54
N ARG A 55 12.27 -2.16 -11.91
CA ARG A 55 11.48 -2.03 -13.15
C ARG A 55 10.29 -1.10 -13.03
N TYR A 56 9.82 -0.81 -11.82
CA TYR A 56 8.61 -0.02 -11.62
C TYR A 56 8.91 1.35 -11.01
N PRO A 57 8.12 2.39 -11.36
CA PRO A 57 8.19 3.66 -10.67
C PRO A 57 7.93 3.46 -9.18
N THR A 58 8.84 3.97 -8.36
CA THR A 58 8.68 4.00 -6.90
C THR A 58 8.29 5.42 -6.46
N VAL A 59 7.35 5.53 -5.54
CA VAL A 59 6.86 6.81 -5.01
C VAL A 59 7.29 6.96 -3.56
N ASP A 60 8.01 8.04 -3.27
CA ASP A 60 8.48 8.37 -1.93
C ASP A 60 7.37 8.98 -1.07
N VAL A 61 7.50 8.80 0.25
CA VAL A 61 6.68 9.55 1.21
C VAL A 61 7.17 10.99 1.24
N THR A 62 6.27 11.92 0.94
CA THR A 62 6.54 13.37 0.98
C THR A 62 5.58 14.08 1.92
N ASN A 63 5.87 15.33 2.26
CA ASN A 63 4.99 16.17 3.08
C ASN A 63 3.57 16.29 2.51
N ALA A 64 3.40 16.17 1.18
CA ALA A 64 2.10 16.27 0.54
C ALA A 64 1.15 15.11 0.91
N LEU A 65 1.68 13.96 1.35
CA LEU A 65 0.87 12.81 1.75
C LEU A 65 0.38 12.91 3.20
N VAL A 66 0.94 13.82 4.02
CA VAL A 66 0.67 13.90 5.46
C VAL A 66 -0.81 14.20 5.75
N SER A 67 -1.43 15.09 4.97
CA SER A 67 -2.85 15.41 5.13
C SER A 67 -3.75 14.20 4.83
N PHE A 68 -3.45 13.47 3.75
CA PHE A 68 -4.17 12.25 3.39
C PHE A 68 -4.02 11.18 4.46
N TYR A 69 -2.81 10.99 4.98
CA TYR A 69 -2.55 10.05 6.07
C TYR A 69 -3.40 10.39 7.30
N ALA A 70 -3.39 11.66 7.74
CA ALA A 70 -4.12 12.09 8.93
C ALA A 70 -5.64 11.94 8.75
N GLU A 71 -6.15 12.24 7.55
CA GLU A 71 -7.56 12.07 7.21
C GLU A 71 -7.98 10.60 7.21
N ILE A 72 -7.19 9.72 6.57
CA ILE A 72 -7.43 8.27 6.58
C ILE A 72 -7.43 7.71 8.00
N ASP A 73 -6.45 8.06 8.85
CA ASP A 73 -6.37 7.57 10.23
C ASP A 73 -7.58 8.05 11.04
N ALA A 74 -7.92 9.35 10.96
CA ALA A 74 -9.08 9.92 11.64
C ALA A 74 -10.40 9.29 11.18
N PHE A 75 -10.57 9.08 9.87
CA PHE A 75 -11.76 8.46 9.29
C PHE A 75 -11.89 6.99 9.71
N SER A 76 -10.80 6.22 9.58
CA SER A 76 -10.76 4.81 9.98
C SER A 76 -11.08 4.62 11.45
N GLN A 77 -10.68 5.58 12.31
CA GLN A 77 -11.00 5.56 13.74
C GLN A 77 -12.40 6.10 14.07
N GLY A 78 -13.20 6.50 13.08
CA GLY A 78 -14.53 7.10 13.28
C GLY A 78 -14.49 8.47 13.95
N LYS A 79 -13.35 9.17 13.88
CA LYS A 79 -13.08 10.46 14.53
C LYS A 79 -13.09 11.64 13.56
N LEU A 80 -13.21 11.38 12.26
CA LEU A 80 -13.35 12.43 11.25
C LEU A 80 -14.77 13.02 11.31
N LYS A 81 -14.87 14.26 11.81
CA LYS A 81 -16.18 14.91 12.04
C LYS A 81 -16.94 15.24 10.75
N THR A 82 -16.21 15.54 9.68
CA THR A 82 -16.77 15.92 8.38
C THR A 82 -17.36 14.73 7.64
N LEU A 83 -16.85 13.53 7.90
CA LEU A 83 -17.31 12.30 7.28
C LEU A 83 -17.31 11.18 8.33
N PRO A 84 -18.43 10.92 9.00
CA PRO A 84 -18.52 9.87 10.00
C PRO A 84 -18.42 8.49 9.33
N LEU A 85 -17.69 7.58 9.97
CA LEU A 85 -17.64 6.19 9.57
C LEU A 85 -18.98 5.51 9.92
N SER A 86 -19.57 4.80 8.97
CA SER A 86 -20.86 4.11 9.15
C SER A 86 -20.76 2.80 9.95
N SER A 87 -19.56 2.38 10.32
CA SER A 87 -19.26 1.16 11.08
C SER A 87 -18.47 1.46 12.35
N SER A 88 -18.14 0.41 13.12
CA SER A 88 -17.14 0.53 14.18
C SER A 88 -15.78 0.99 13.62
N ALA A 89 -14.96 1.57 14.50
CA ALA A 89 -13.58 1.92 14.17
C ALA A 89 -12.83 0.72 13.54
N ARG A 90 -12.08 1.02 12.49
CA ARG A 90 -11.21 0.11 11.75
C ARG A 90 -9.76 0.43 12.12
N ASN A 91 -9.08 -0.54 12.72
CA ASN A 91 -7.65 -0.43 12.95
C ASN A 91 -6.94 -0.79 11.65
N MET A 92 -6.09 0.12 11.16
CA MET A 92 -5.26 -0.11 9.99
C MET A 92 -3.80 -0.16 10.39
N GLY A 93 -3.00 -0.96 9.68
CA GLY A 93 -1.55 -0.91 9.79
C GLY A 93 -1.04 0.47 9.42
N LYS A 94 0.00 0.94 10.11
CA LYS A 94 0.55 2.28 9.85
C LYS A 94 1.14 2.40 8.43
N ASN A 95 1.61 1.29 7.89
CA ASN A 95 2.08 1.22 6.50
C ASN A 95 0.91 1.24 5.50
N ASP A 96 -0.17 0.52 5.78
CA ASP A 96 -1.39 0.52 4.96
C ASP A 96 -1.96 1.93 4.79
N ILE A 97 -1.95 2.73 5.86
CA ILE A 97 -2.40 4.13 5.80
C ILE A 97 -1.53 4.93 4.83
N TRP A 98 -0.20 4.76 4.86
CA TRP A 98 0.69 5.43 3.90
C TRP A 98 0.49 4.96 2.46
N ILE A 99 0.23 3.67 2.25
CA ILE A 99 -0.05 3.09 0.93
C ILE A 99 -1.36 3.67 0.38
N ALA A 100 -2.43 3.69 1.19
CA ALA A 100 -3.70 4.31 0.83
C ALA A 100 -3.56 5.82 0.59
N ALA A 101 -2.79 6.53 1.42
CA ALA A 101 -2.51 7.95 1.22
C ALA A 101 -1.78 8.22 -0.10
N THR A 102 -0.85 7.34 -0.48
CA THR A 102 -0.15 7.42 -1.77
C THR A 102 -1.13 7.25 -2.93
N ALA A 103 -2.05 6.28 -2.85
CA ALA A 103 -3.06 6.04 -3.87
C ALA A 103 -4.05 7.21 -4.02
N LEU A 104 -4.54 7.76 -2.90
CA LEU A 104 -5.40 8.95 -2.92
C LEU A 104 -4.69 10.18 -3.49
N TYR A 105 -3.45 10.44 -3.04
CA TYR A 105 -2.69 11.61 -3.46
C TYR A 105 -2.44 11.62 -4.98
N LEU A 106 -2.16 10.46 -5.57
CA LEU A 106 -1.90 10.33 -7.00
C LEU A 106 -3.17 10.14 -7.85
N ASP A 107 -4.35 10.06 -7.20
CA ASP A 107 -5.60 9.62 -7.83
C ASP A 107 -5.40 8.34 -8.66
N MET A 108 -4.93 7.28 -7.98
CA MET A 108 -4.68 5.98 -8.58
C MET A 108 -5.44 4.88 -7.83
N GLU A 109 -5.89 3.87 -8.57
CA GLU A 109 -6.45 2.64 -7.99
C GLU A 109 -5.41 1.91 -7.14
N LEU A 110 -5.81 1.50 -5.93
CA LEU A 110 -5.07 0.66 -5.03
C LEU A 110 -5.52 -0.80 -5.21
N HIS A 111 -4.61 -1.64 -5.67
CA HIS A 111 -4.84 -3.07 -5.76
C HIS A 111 -4.38 -3.74 -4.46
N THR A 112 -5.29 -4.47 -3.82
CA THR A 112 -5.05 -5.26 -2.62
C THR A 112 -5.83 -6.58 -2.71
N ALA A 113 -5.44 -7.56 -1.89
CA ALA A 113 -6.22 -8.78 -1.66
C ALA A 113 -7.02 -8.73 -0.35
N ASP A 114 -6.83 -7.68 0.47
CA ASP A 114 -7.39 -7.56 1.80
C ASP A 114 -8.50 -6.52 1.82
N ASN A 115 -9.53 -6.79 2.61
CA ASN A 115 -10.70 -5.91 2.77
C ASN A 115 -10.42 -4.74 3.73
N ASP A 116 -9.18 -4.56 4.18
CA ASP A 116 -8.78 -3.53 5.14
C ASP A 116 -8.88 -2.11 4.57
N PHE A 117 -9.00 -1.98 3.25
CA PHE A 117 -9.11 -0.71 2.53
C PHE A 117 -10.55 -0.37 2.11
N ASP A 118 -11.49 -1.31 2.22
CA ASP A 118 -12.85 -1.19 1.66
C ASP A 118 -13.59 0.07 2.14
N HIS A 119 -13.45 0.41 3.42
CA HIS A 119 -14.14 1.57 3.99
C HIS A 119 -13.60 2.90 3.43
N LEU A 120 -12.35 2.92 2.94
CA LEU A 120 -11.72 4.13 2.39
C LEU A 120 -12.28 4.55 1.04
N THR A 121 -13.12 3.72 0.40
CA THR A 121 -13.90 4.12 -0.78
C THR A 121 -14.77 5.35 -0.52
N ALA A 122 -15.21 5.54 0.73
CA ALA A 122 -15.92 6.76 1.16
C ALA A 122 -15.06 8.03 1.13
N LEU A 123 -13.73 7.90 1.20
CA LEU A 123 -12.76 8.99 1.01
C LEU A 123 -12.32 9.15 -0.45
N GLY A 124 -12.91 8.40 -1.38
CA GLY A 124 -12.55 8.43 -2.80
C GLY A 124 -11.43 7.47 -3.18
N LEU A 125 -11.00 6.57 -2.29
CA LEU A 125 -10.03 5.54 -2.66
C LEU A 125 -10.67 4.59 -3.69
N ARG A 126 -10.00 4.37 -4.81
CA ARG A 126 -10.43 3.41 -5.83
C ARG A 126 -9.70 2.09 -5.60
N LEU A 127 -10.42 0.96 -5.67
CA LEU A 127 -9.93 -0.41 -5.47
C LEU A 127 -10.08 -1.23 -6.75
#